data_AF-A0A9X2S6Y1-F1
#
_entry.id   AF-A0A9X2S6Y1-F1
#
_cell.length_a   1.000
_cell.length_b   1.000
_cell.length_c   1.000
_cell.angle_alpha   90.00
_cell.angle_beta   90.00
_cell.angle_gamma   90.00
#
_symmetry.space_group_name_H-M   'P 1'
#
loop_
_entity.id
_entity.type
_entity.pdbx_description
1 polymer ?
#
loop_
_entity_poly.entity_id
_entity_poly.type
_entity_poly.pdbx_seq_one_letter_code
_entity_poly.pdbx_strand_id
1 'polypeptide(L)'
;MEYTTQMDAAKKGIVTKEMEIVAEKENIDVEILRKKIGEGKIVIPANKKHSSLIPEGIGEGLRTKINVNLGISRDCPDVDKELEKVKNAIDMNVEAIMDLSSFGKTEEFRRRLVEASSSMIGTVPVYDAVGFYDKELKDITSEEFLDVVRKHGEDGVDFVTIHAGMNRRTAEVFKKNNRITNIVSRGGSLLYAWMELNNKENPFYEYFDELLDICKKYDMTISLGDALRPGCIEDGTDGPQIEELIVLGELTKRAWRENVQVMIEGPGHIAINEIEANMLLEKKICHGAPFYVLGPIVTDIAPGYDHITSAIGGAIAASSGADFLCYVTPAEHLRLPDLDDMKEGIIASKIAAHVGDIAKGLSGAKEWDLEMSIARQELDWEKMFSLAIDEDKARRYRKESTPEHEDSCTMCGKMCSMRNMNRIMKGKDINILRNDD
;
A
#
# COMPACT_ATOMS: atom_id res chain seq x y z
N MET A 1 16.73 2.37 26.60
CA MET A 1 16.69 1.48 25.42
C MET A 1 18.06 1.54 24.77
N GLU A 2 18.59 0.41 24.30
CA GLU A 2 19.91 0.33 23.65
C GLU A 2 19.92 0.92 22.22
N TYR A 3 18.73 1.15 21.66
CA TYR A 3 18.52 1.75 20.34
C TYR A 3 17.31 2.70 20.32
N THR A 4 17.24 3.56 19.30
CA THR A 4 16.12 4.50 19.11
C THR A 4 15.06 4.00 18.13
N THR A 5 15.47 3.30 17.07
CA THR A 5 14.60 2.83 15.97
C THR A 5 15.06 1.46 15.48
N GLN A 6 14.25 0.76 14.69
CA GLN A 6 14.68 -0.49 14.04
C GLN A 6 15.94 -0.30 13.16
N MET A 7 16.07 0.84 12.48
CA MET A 7 17.29 1.17 11.71
C MET A 7 18.50 1.39 12.62
N ASP A 8 18.33 2.06 13.77
CA ASP A 8 19.41 2.24 14.75
C ASP A 8 19.85 0.91 15.35
N ALA A 9 18.90 0.04 15.72
CA ALA A 9 19.16 -1.33 16.18
C ALA A 9 19.96 -2.11 15.14
N ALA A 10 19.50 -2.08 13.89
CA ALA A 10 20.13 -2.75 12.77
C ALA A 10 21.58 -2.30 12.58
N LYS A 11 21.86 -0.98 12.56
CA LYS A 11 23.22 -0.45 12.39
C LYS A 11 24.14 -0.80 13.56
N LYS A 12 23.60 -1.01 14.76
CA LYS A 12 24.34 -1.46 15.94
C LYS A 12 24.56 -2.97 16.00
N GLY A 13 24.02 -3.73 15.04
CA GLY A 13 24.12 -5.19 15.06
C GLY A 13 23.15 -5.88 16.03
N ILE A 14 22.08 -5.18 16.45
CA ILE A 14 21.07 -5.71 17.35
C ILE A 14 19.93 -6.31 16.51
N VAL A 15 19.60 -7.57 16.77
CA VAL A 15 18.38 -8.21 16.28
C VAL A 15 17.25 -7.94 17.27
N THR A 16 16.15 -7.37 16.80
CA THR A 16 14.98 -7.05 17.61
C THR A 16 13.91 -8.14 17.47
N LYS A 17 12.94 -8.15 18.38
CA LYS A 17 11.79 -9.07 18.29
C LYS A 17 10.98 -8.83 17.01
N GLU A 18 10.85 -7.57 16.59
CA GLU A 18 10.14 -7.23 15.36
C GLU A 18 10.85 -7.82 14.12
N MET A 19 12.19 -7.78 14.10
CA MET A 19 12.98 -8.43 13.03
C MET A 19 12.80 -9.95 13.02
N GLU A 20 12.77 -10.60 14.18
CA GLU A 20 12.54 -12.06 14.25
C GLU A 20 11.17 -12.45 13.67
N ILE A 21 10.12 -11.71 14.04
CA ILE A 21 8.76 -11.95 13.53
C ILE A 21 8.70 -11.78 12.01
N VAL A 22 9.27 -10.70 11.48
CA VAL A 22 9.30 -10.44 10.04
C VAL A 22 10.14 -11.49 9.31
N ALA A 23 11.28 -11.89 9.87
CA ALA A 23 12.14 -12.92 9.30
C ALA A 23 11.42 -14.28 9.17
N GLU A 24 10.66 -14.66 10.21
CA GLU A 24 9.84 -15.88 10.20
C GLU A 24 8.73 -15.82 9.16
N LYS A 25 7.96 -14.73 9.12
CA LYS A 25 6.87 -14.53 8.15
C LYS A 25 7.34 -14.58 6.70
N GLU A 26 8.49 -14.01 6.42
CA GLU A 26 9.05 -13.88 5.08
C GLU A 26 10.02 -15.03 4.73
N ASN A 27 10.24 -15.97 5.65
CA ASN A 27 11.17 -17.09 5.52
C ASN A 27 12.57 -16.65 5.04
N ILE A 28 13.10 -15.60 5.67
CA ILE A 28 14.41 -15.01 5.38
C ILE A 28 15.30 -15.09 6.61
N ASP A 29 16.62 -15.21 6.40
CA ASP A 29 17.59 -15.12 7.47
C ASP A 29 17.54 -13.74 8.16
N VAL A 30 17.43 -13.74 9.49
CA VAL A 30 17.26 -12.52 10.29
C VAL A 30 18.46 -11.57 10.20
N GLU A 31 19.68 -12.07 9.98
CA GLU A 31 20.86 -11.22 9.80
C GLU A 31 20.86 -10.55 8.42
N ILE A 32 20.34 -11.23 7.39
CA ILE A 32 20.11 -10.61 6.07
C ILE A 32 19.07 -9.49 6.20
N LEU A 33 17.95 -9.75 6.89
CA LEU A 33 16.91 -8.76 7.15
C LEU A 33 17.46 -7.56 7.91
N ARG A 34 18.13 -7.79 9.05
CA ARG A 34 18.76 -6.73 9.86
C ARG A 34 19.71 -5.89 9.03
N LYS A 35 20.58 -6.50 8.22
CA LYS A 35 21.52 -5.78 7.37
C LYS A 35 20.79 -4.87 6.37
N LYS A 36 19.74 -5.37 5.70
CA LYS A 36 18.93 -4.59 4.75
C LYS A 36 18.18 -3.43 5.42
N ILE A 37 17.71 -3.61 6.66
CA ILE A 37 17.14 -2.52 7.46
C ILE A 37 18.19 -1.45 7.77
N GLY A 38 19.40 -1.86 8.15
CA GLY A 38 20.52 -0.92 8.40
C GLY A 38 20.98 -0.15 7.16
N GLU A 39 20.80 -0.76 5.97
CA GLU A 39 21.03 -0.14 4.65
C GLU A 39 19.86 0.74 4.18
N GLY A 40 18.71 0.69 4.84
CA GLY A 40 17.50 1.44 4.48
C GLY A 40 16.69 0.83 3.34
N LYS A 41 16.99 -0.41 2.93
CA LYS A 41 16.32 -1.13 1.85
C LYS A 41 15.07 -1.90 2.29
N ILE A 42 14.92 -2.07 3.59
CA ILE A 42 13.73 -2.63 4.25
C ILE A 42 13.39 -1.72 5.42
N VAL A 43 12.10 -1.49 5.64
CA VAL A 43 11.58 -0.84 6.85
C VAL A 43 10.65 -1.79 7.59
N ILE A 44 10.58 -1.61 8.91
CA ILE A 44 9.55 -2.20 9.77
C ILE A 44 8.86 -1.03 10.51
N PRO A 45 7.72 -0.54 10.01
CA PRO A 45 6.90 0.44 10.70
C PRO A 45 6.38 -0.16 12.01
N ALA A 46 6.96 0.26 13.13
CA ALA A 46 6.71 -0.32 14.44
C ALA A 46 6.84 0.75 15.52
N ASN A 47 5.83 1.62 15.61
CA ASN A 47 5.82 2.62 16.66
C ASN A 47 5.75 1.93 18.02
N LYS A 48 6.61 2.36 18.95
CA LYS A 48 6.72 1.80 20.31
C LYS A 48 5.42 1.89 21.12
N LYS A 49 4.45 2.69 20.69
CA LYS A 49 3.14 2.87 21.31
C LYS A 49 2.06 1.96 20.72
N HIS A 50 2.30 1.32 19.58
CA HIS A 50 1.36 0.40 18.96
C HIS A 50 1.51 -1.02 19.53
N SER A 51 0.87 -1.27 20.68
CA SER A 51 1.03 -2.54 21.40
C SER A 51 0.35 -3.75 20.73
N SER A 52 -0.62 -3.51 19.85
CA SER A 52 -1.41 -4.56 19.17
C SER A 52 -0.78 -5.03 17.86
N LEU A 53 0.25 -4.34 17.37
CA LEU A 53 0.92 -4.59 16.10
C LEU A 53 1.47 -6.02 16.02
N ILE A 54 1.23 -6.66 14.88
CA ILE A 54 2.00 -7.82 14.42
C ILE A 54 2.89 -7.34 13.27
N PRO A 55 4.21 -7.14 13.51
CA PRO A 55 5.08 -6.46 12.56
C PRO A 55 5.09 -7.08 11.16
N GLU A 56 5.25 -6.20 10.17
CA GLU A 56 5.45 -6.53 8.76
C GLU A 56 6.68 -5.77 8.25
N GLY A 57 7.43 -6.40 7.35
CA GLY A 57 8.57 -5.78 6.67
C GLY A 57 8.17 -5.32 5.27
N ILE A 58 8.63 -4.14 4.87
CA ILE A 58 8.42 -3.59 3.54
C ILE A 58 9.78 -3.34 2.89
N GLY A 59 10.05 -3.96 1.74
CA GLY A 59 11.26 -3.68 0.97
C GLY A 59 11.88 -4.86 0.23
N GLU A 60 13.13 -4.65 -0.21
CA GLU A 60 13.80 -5.49 -1.20
C GLU A 60 13.93 -6.96 -0.79
N GLY A 61 13.24 -7.85 -1.51
CA GLY A 61 13.29 -9.30 -1.32
C GLY A 61 12.23 -9.87 -0.38
N LEU A 62 11.33 -9.02 0.11
CA LEU A 62 10.12 -9.43 0.83
C LEU A 62 8.92 -9.50 -0.13
N ARG A 63 7.85 -10.18 0.28
CA ARG A 63 6.56 -10.15 -0.42
C ARG A 63 6.03 -8.74 -0.53
N THR A 64 5.40 -8.39 -1.65
CA THR A 64 4.76 -7.09 -1.82
C THR A 64 3.57 -6.97 -0.86
N LYS A 65 3.52 -5.87 -0.10
CA LYS A 65 2.49 -5.60 0.90
C LYS A 65 1.35 -4.78 0.29
N ILE A 66 0.17 -4.77 0.91
CA ILE A 66 -0.91 -3.87 0.51
C ILE A 66 -1.38 -2.97 1.64
N ASN A 67 -1.80 -1.75 1.27
CA ASN A 67 -2.43 -0.79 2.16
C ASN A 67 -3.89 -0.57 1.78
N VAL A 68 -4.74 -0.40 2.80
CA VAL A 68 -6.10 0.11 2.62
C VAL A 68 -6.25 1.50 3.24
N ASN A 69 -6.96 2.37 2.54
CA ASN A 69 -7.32 3.70 3.02
C ASN A 69 -8.73 3.70 3.57
N LEU A 70 -8.89 4.30 4.73
CA LEU A 70 -10.18 4.54 5.38
C LEU A 70 -10.13 5.89 6.10
N GLY A 71 -11.26 6.38 6.59
CA GLY A 71 -11.27 7.59 7.39
C GLY A 71 -12.61 8.30 7.41
N ILE A 72 -12.78 9.10 8.45
CA ILE A 72 -13.96 9.90 8.72
C ILE A 72 -13.89 11.18 7.91
N SER A 73 -14.99 11.50 7.23
CA SER A 73 -15.15 12.74 6.47
C SER A 73 -16.37 13.52 6.95
N ARG A 74 -16.53 14.76 6.49
CA ARG A 74 -17.71 15.56 6.80
C ARG A 74 -19.00 14.92 6.29
N ASP A 75 -18.92 14.22 5.15
CA ASP A 75 -20.06 13.56 4.51
C ASP A 75 -20.35 12.19 5.13
N CYS A 76 -19.36 11.56 5.77
CA CYS A 76 -19.50 10.30 6.51
C CYS A 76 -18.79 10.38 7.87
N PRO A 77 -19.40 11.05 8.88
CA PRO A 77 -18.78 11.29 10.18
C PRO A 77 -18.90 10.11 11.18
N ASP A 78 -19.38 8.95 10.72
CA ASP A 78 -19.77 7.83 11.58
C ASP A 78 -18.58 6.93 11.93
N VAL A 79 -18.07 7.11 13.15
CA VAL A 79 -16.93 6.35 13.72
C VAL A 79 -17.20 4.85 13.72
N ASP A 80 -18.41 4.41 14.06
CA ASP A 80 -18.69 2.98 14.24
C ASP A 80 -18.73 2.27 12.87
N LYS A 81 -19.27 2.91 11.84
CA LYS A 81 -19.19 2.40 10.47
C LYS A 81 -17.75 2.32 9.95
N GLU A 82 -16.92 3.30 10.28
CA GLU A 82 -15.52 3.27 9.86
C GLU A 82 -14.75 2.15 10.58
N LEU A 83 -15.11 1.84 11.82
CA LEU A 83 -14.56 0.68 12.53
C LEU A 83 -15.04 -0.67 11.99
N GLU A 84 -16.23 -0.75 11.38
CA GLU A 84 -16.64 -1.95 10.64
C GLU A 84 -15.72 -2.23 9.45
N LYS A 85 -15.31 -1.17 8.73
CA LYS A 85 -14.32 -1.27 7.65
C LYS A 85 -12.95 -1.71 8.16
N VAL A 86 -12.51 -1.17 9.30
CA VAL A 86 -11.27 -1.60 9.98
C VAL A 86 -11.32 -3.10 10.28
N LYS A 87 -12.42 -3.56 10.89
CA LYS A 87 -12.60 -4.97 11.21
C LYS A 87 -12.56 -5.83 9.95
N ASN A 88 -13.27 -5.44 8.90
CA ASN A 88 -13.27 -6.18 7.63
C ASN A 88 -11.87 -6.27 7.01
N ALA A 89 -11.11 -5.17 7.03
CA ALA A 89 -9.73 -5.16 6.55
C ALA A 89 -8.82 -6.12 7.36
N ILE A 90 -8.96 -6.13 8.69
CA ILE A 90 -8.22 -7.05 9.57
C ILE A 90 -8.63 -8.51 9.30
N ASP A 91 -9.92 -8.80 9.19
CA ASP A 91 -10.44 -10.15 8.88
C ASP A 91 -9.93 -10.65 7.52
N MET A 92 -9.69 -9.73 6.59
CA MET A 92 -9.07 -10.00 5.29
C MET A 92 -7.55 -10.08 5.33
N ASN A 93 -6.90 -9.92 6.48
CA ASN A 93 -5.45 -9.92 6.69
C ASN A 93 -4.72 -8.92 5.78
N VAL A 94 -5.11 -7.64 5.81
CA VAL A 94 -4.32 -6.57 5.16
C VAL A 94 -3.11 -6.21 6.00
N GLU A 95 -2.00 -5.85 5.38
CA GLU A 95 -0.76 -5.59 6.12
C GLU A 95 -0.71 -4.15 6.69
N ALA A 96 -1.40 -3.21 6.06
CA ALA A 96 -1.49 -1.84 6.52
C ALA A 96 -2.87 -1.21 6.33
N ILE A 97 -3.17 -0.26 7.21
CA ILE A 97 -4.35 0.58 7.19
C ILE A 97 -3.89 2.03 7.36
N MET A 98 -4.30 2.92 6.45
CA MET A 98 -4.13 4.35 6.60
C MET A 98 -5.42 5.02 7.08
N ASP A 99 -5.32 5.73 8.19
CA ASP A 99 -6.33 6.67 8.65
C ASP A 99 -6.15 8.02 7.95
N LEU A 100 -7.06 8.29 7.01
CA LEU A 100 -7.16 9.52 6.23
C LEU A 100 -8.30 10.43 6.74
N SER A 101 -8.74 10.23 7.98
CA SER A 101 -9.76 11.06 8.61
C SER A 101 -9.37 12.53 8.57
N SER A 102 -10.34 13.39 8.24
CA SER A 102 -10.12 14.83 8.09
C SER A 102 -11.22 15.67 8.73
N PHE A 103 -12.06 15.06 9.57
CA PHE A 103 -13.19 15.74 10.18
C PHE A 103 -13.58 15.12 11.52
N GLY A 104 -14.00 15.97 12.47
CA GLY A 104 -14.53 15.55 13.76
C GLY A 104 -13.45 15.07 14.73
N LYS A 105 -13.75 14.03 15.50
CA LYS A 105 -12.86 13.50 16.54
C LYS A 105 -11.83 12.50 15.98
N THR A 106 -10.97 12.99 15.11
CA THR A 106 -9.90 12.19 14.46
C THR A 106 -9.02 11.46 15.48
N GLU A 107 -8.65 12.11 16.59
CA GLU A 107 -7.88 11.48 17.67
C GLU A 107 -8.59 10.28 18.31
N GLU A 108 -9.90 10.38 18.57
CA GLU A 108 -10.66 9.29 19.20
C GLU A 108 -10.68 8.05 18.30
N PHE A 109 -10.93 8.25 17.01
CA PHE A 109 -10.91 7.18 16.03
C PHE A 109 -9.51 6.57 15.88
N ARG A 110 -8.49 7.40 15.70
CA ARG A 110 -7.10 6.96 15.53
C ARG A 110 -6.61 6.09 16.70
N ARG A 111 -6.91 6.48 17.95
CA ARG A 111 -6.55 5.68 19.12
C ARG A 111 -7.28 4.35 19.18
N ARG A 112 -8.59 4.33 18.87
CA ARG A 112 -9.36 3.08 18.77
C ARG A 112 -8.83 2.16 17.67
N LEU A 113 -8.42 2.73 16.54
CA LEU A 113 -7.81 2.01 15.43
C LEU A 113 -6.48 1.34 15.85
N VAL A 114 -5.56 2.11 16.43
CA VAL A 114 -4.26 1.60 16.91
C VAL A 114 -4.44 0.55 18.00
N GLU A 115 -5.41 0.71 18.90
CA GLU A 115 -5.68 -0.29 19.94
C GLU A 115 -6.24 -1.60 19.37
N ALA A 116 -7.07 -1.54 18.32
CA ALA A 116 -7.78 -2.69 17.75
C ALA A 116 -7.03 -3.40 16.61
N SER A 117 -6.11 -2.73 15.93
CA SER A 117 -5.47 -3.23 14.71
C SER A 117 -4.19 -4.02 15.00
N SER A 118 -4.03 -5.15 14.31
CA SER A 118 -2.74 -5.85 14.21
C SER A 118 -1.90 -5.40 13.02
N SER A 119 -2.51 -4.69 12.07
CA SER A 119 -1.88 -4.17 10.85
C SER A 119 -1.17 -2.85 11.12
N MET A 120 -0.15 -2.52 10.31
CA MET A 120 0.56 -1.24 10.41
C MET A 120 -0.40 -0.07 10.21
N ILE A 121 -0.33 0.95 11.05
CA ILE A 121 -1.18 2.15 10.96
C ILE A 121 -0.41 3.32 10.36
N GLY A 122 -0.92 3.84 9.26
CA GLY A 122 -0.42 5.04 8.60
C GLY A 122 -1.37 6.23 8.75
N THR A 123 -0.85 7.45 8.59
CA THR A 123 -1.67 8.68 8.55
C THR A 123 -1.07 9.73 7.64
N VAL A 124 -1.85 10.76 7.32
CA VAL A 124 -1.39 11.97 6.64
C VAL A 124 -1.59 13.20 7.55
N PRO A 125 -0.61 13.59 8.38
CA PRO A 125 -0.78 14.63 9.42
C PRO A 125 -1.33 15.98 8.92
N VAL A 126 -1.02 16.38 7.68
CA VAL A 126 -1.55 17.64 7.11
C VAL A 126 -3.07 17.65 6.97
N TYR A 127 -3.73 16.49 6.86
CA TYR A 127 -5.21 16.42 6.78
C TYR A 127 -5.83 16.77 8.12
N ASP A 128 -5.20 16.30 9.21
CA ASP A 128 -5.71 16.51 10.55
C ASP A 128 -5.44 17.95 11.02
N ALA A 129 -4.35 18.60 10.60
CA ALA A 129 -4.00 19.94 11.07
C ALA A 129 -5.12 21.00 10.95
N VAL A 130 -5.88 20.99 9.85
CA VAL A 130 -7.01 21.93 9.67
C VAL A 130 -8.15 21.63 10.65
N GLY A 131 -8.52 20.34 10.79
CA GLY A 131 -9.59 19.92 11.68
C GLY A 131 -9.23 19.98 13.16
N PHE A 132 -7.97 19.67 13.49
CA PHE A 132 -7.44 19.60 14.85
C PHE A 132 -7.40 20.97 15.53
N TYR A 133 -6.97 22.01 14.80
CA TYR A 133 -6.89 23.37 15.34
C TYR A 133 -8.14 24.21 15.10
N ASP A 134 -9.09 23.71 14.29
CA ASP A 134 -10.27 24.48 13.83
C ASP A 134 -9.86 25.85 13.25
N LYS A 135 -8.81 25.82 12.41
CA LYS A 135 -8.21 27.00 11.78
C LYS A 135 -8.31 26.91 10.27
N GLU A 136 -8.46 28.08 9.64
CA GLU A 136 -8.24 28.21 8.21
C GLU A 136 -6.78 27.87 7.87
N LEU A 137 -6.57 27.25 6.70
CA LEU A 137 -5.25 26.76 6.29
C LEU A 137 -4.16 27.82 6.45
N LYS A 138 -4.39 29.05 5.98
CA LYS A 138 -3.42 30.15 6.05
C LYS A 138 -2.97 30.50 7.48
N ASP A 139 -3.80 30.22 8.49
CA ASP A 139 -3.60 30.63 9.88
C ASP A 139 -2.91 29.54 10.72
N ILE A 140 -2.68 28.35 10.13
CA ILE A 140 -1.88 27.28 10.73
C ILE A 140 -0.41 27.64 10.65
N THR A 141 0.31 27.51 11.76
CA THR A 141 1.74 27.79 11.83
C THR A 141 2.60 26.56 11.49
N SER A 142 3.87 26.78 11.16
CA SER A 142 4.82 25.68 10.89
C SER A 142 4.97 24.72 12.08
N GLU A 143 4.99 25.26 13.31
CA GLU A 143 5.06 24.50 14.56
C GLU A 143 3.82 23.62 14.74
N GLU A 144 2.63 24.18 14.47
CA GLU A 144 1.36 23.44 14.58
C GLU A 144 1.30 22.23 13.64
N PHE A 145 1.88 22.30 12.44
CA PHE A 145 1.98 21.13 11.56
C PHE A 145 2.86 20.02 12.16
N LEU A 146 4.00 20.38 12.77
CA LEU A 146 4.89 19.42 13.43
C LEU A 146 4.26 18.84 14.69
N ASP A 147 3.49 19.64 15.43
CA ASP A 147 2.78 19.21 16.63
C ASP A 147 1.75 18.12 16.32
N VAL A 148 1.08 18.19 15.18
CA VAL A 148 0.16 17.12 14.73
C VAL A 148 0.92 15.83 14.46
N VAL A 149 2.09 15.89 13.83
CA VAL A 149 2.95 14.69 13.65
C VAL A 149 3.34 14.09 15.00
N ARG A 150 3.69 14.94 15.97
CA ARG A 150 4.03 14.49 17.32
C ARG A 150 2.86 13.81 17.99
N LYS A 151 1.66 14.36 17.82
CA LYS A 151 0.43 13.79 18.36
C LYS A 151 0.13 12.42 17.77
N HIS A 152 0.30 12.25 16.46
CA HIS A 152 0.15 10.95 15.80
C HIS A 152 1.15 9.91 16.33
N GLY A 153 2.39 10.33 16.58
CA GLY A 153 3.40 9.47 17.22
C GLY A 153 3.04 9.04 18.63
N GLU A 154 2.42 9.95 19.41
CA GLU A 154 1.91 9.63 20.76
C GLU A 154 0.75 8.64 20.75
N ASP A 155 -0.12 8.77 19.74
CA ASP A 155 -1.28 7.91 19.57
C ASP A 155 -0.93 6.52 19.00
N GLY A 156 0.32 6.31 18.56
CA GLY A 156 0.85 5.03 18.12
C GLY A 156 0.80 4.75 16.63
N VAL A 157 0.77 5.80 15.80
CA VAL A 157 0.89 5.66 14.33
C VAL A 157 2.27 5.12 13.95
N ASP A 158 2.35 4.09 13.12
CA ASP A 158 3.60 3.43 12.71
C ASP A 158 4.34 4.15 11.59
N PHE A 159 3.60 4.76 10.66
CA PHE A 159 4.18 5.56 9.59
C PHE A 159 3.37 6.81 9.26
N VAL A 160 4.07 7.87 8.85
CA VAL A 160 3.46 9.16 8.52
C VAL A 160 3.82 9.57 7.10
N THR A 161 2.79 9.90 6.31
CA THR A 161 2.97 10.46 4.98
C THR A 161 3.30 11.95 5.09
N ILE A 162 4.53 12.30 4.73
CA ILE A 162 5.05 13.66 4.81
C ILE A 162 5.43 14.15 3.42
N HIS A 163 4.71 15.18 2.96
CA HIS A 163 4.89 15.78 1.64
C HIS A 163 5.99 16.86 1.66
N ALA A 164 7.18 16.51 2.14
CA ALA A 164 8.32 17.44 2.22
C ALA A 164 9.01 17.67 0.87
N GLY A 165 8.67 16.89 -0.17
CA GLY A 165 9.16 17.06 -1.53
C GLY A 165 8.60 18.29 -2.25
N MET A 166 7.42 18.78 -1.84
CA MET A 166 6.83 20.05 -2.27
C MET A 166 7.54 21.23 -1.62
N ASN A 167 8.76 21.56 -2.03
CA ASN A 167 9.44 22.78 -1.61
C ASN A 167 9.30 23.89 -2.67
N ARG A 168 9.82 25.09 -2.40
CA ARG A 168 9.72 26.22 -3.36
C ARG A 168 10.30 25.91 -4.73
N ARG A 169 11.41 25.17 -4.80
CA ARG A 169 12.02 24.78 -6.07
C ARG A 169 11.08 23.85 -6.85
N THR A 170 10.53 22.84 -6.20
CA THR A 170 9.57 21.92 -6.83
C THR A 170 8.30 22.65 -7.25
N ALA A 171 7.79 23.57 -6.42
CA ALA A 171 6.65 24.43 -6.72
C ALA A 171 6.89 25.35 -7.93
N GLU A 172 8.10 25.90 -8.09
CA GLU A 172 8.47 26.68 -9.27
C GLU A 172 8.51 25.84 -10.54
N VAL A 173 8.97 24.59 -10.47
CA VAL A 173 8.93 23.65 -11.60
C VAL A 173 7.49 23.34 -11.95
N PHE A 174 6.63 23.04 -10.96
CA PHE A 174 5.20 22.86 -11.17
C PHE A 174 4.57 24.07 -11.88
N LYS A 175 4.78 25.30 -11.42
CA LYS A 175 4.23 26.52 -12.06
C LYS A 175 4.65 26.72 -13.52
N LYS A 176 5.80 26.17 -13.91
CA LYS A 176 6.32 26.25 -15.30
C LYS A 176 5.80 25.13 -16.20
N ASN A 177 5.17 24.10 -15.63
CA ASN A 177 4.64 22.94 -16.35
C ASN A 177 3.10 22.94 -16.25
N ASN A 178 2.43 23.12 -17.38
CA ASN A 178 0.97 23.15 -17.41
C ASN A 178 0.41 21.72 -17.42
N ARG A 179 0.26 21.12 -16.23
CA ARG A 179 -0.43 19.83 -16.07
C ARG A 179 -1.91 19.92 -16.44
N ILE A 180 -2.47 18.82 -16.93
CA ILE A 180 -3.90 18.71 -17.19
C ILE A 180 -4.68 18.67 -15.88
N THR A 181 -4.19 17.90 -14.90
CA THR A 181 -4.90 17.65 -13.63
C THR A 181 -4.36 18.44 -12.44
N ASN A 182 -3.41 19.37 -12.66
CA ASN A 182 -2.74 20.14 -11.60
C ASN A 182 -2.13 19.23 -10.52
N ILE A 183 -2.39 19.54 -9.23
CA ILE A 183 -1.94 18.77 -8.07
C ILE A 183 -3.12 17.97 -7.55
N VAL A 184 -3.09 16.65 -7.73
CA VAL A 184 -4.15 15.74 -7.25
C VAL A 184 -3.88 15.16 -5.87
N SER A 185 -2.65 15.32 -5.35
CA SER A 185 -2.37 15.01 -3.95
C SER A 185 -3.11 15.99 -3.05
N ARG A 186 -4.02 15.50 -2.20
CA ARG A 186 -4.67 16.33 -1.17
C ARG A 186 -3.63 16.97 -0.25
N GLY A 187 -2.60 16.23 0.17
CA GLY A 187 -1.59 16.74 1.09
C GLY A 187 -0.65 17.71 0.40
N GLY A 188 -0.24 17.37 -0.83
CA GLY A 188 0.55 18.24 -1.67
C GLY A 188 -0.13 19.57 -1.99
N SER A 189 -1.42 19.54 -2.36
CA SER A 189 -2.18 20.75 -2.69
C SER A 189 -2.43 21.64 -1.47
N LEU A 190 -2.70 21.07 -0.30
CA LEU A 190 -2.82 21.82 0.96
C LEU A 190 -1.51 22.53 1.33
N LEU A 191 -0.37 21.83 1.25
CA LEU A 191 0.92 22.46 1.56
C LEU A 191 1.30 23.52 0.52
N TYR A 192 1.11 23.23 -0.77
CA TYR A 192 1.35 24.21 -1.84
C TYR A 192 0.49 25.47 -1.62
N ALA A 193 -0.80 25.32 -1.34
CA ALA A 193 -1.68 26.45 -1.04
C ALA A 193 -1.22 27.22 0.21
N TRP A 194 -0.83 26.52 1.27
CA TRP A 194 -0.30 27.13 2.49
C TRP A 194 0.96 27.97 2.21
N MET A 195 1.90 27.44 1.41
CA MET A 195 3.13 28.12 1.04
C MET A 195 2.84 29.40 0.25
N GLU A 196 1.92 29.35 -0.71
CA GLU A 196 1.54 30.52 -1.52
C GLU A 196 0.82 31.58 -0.69
N LEU A 197 -0.10 31.18 0.19
CA LEU A 197 -0.86 32.11 1.04
C LEU A 197 0.02 32.81 2.08
N ASN A 198 1.08 32.16 2.54
CA ASN A 198 1.98 32.70 3.55
C ASN A 198 3.30 33.24 2.99
N ASN A 199 3.59 33.02 1.70
CA ASN A 199 4.90 33.25 1.10
C ASN A 199 6.04 32.67 1.95
N LYS A 200 5.91 31.39 2.33
CA LYS A 200 6.86 30.64 3.18
C LYS A 200 7.35 29.37 2.48
N GLU A 201 8.38 28.73 3.04
CA GLU A 201 8.79 27.39 2.60
C GLU A 201 7.89 26.33 3.24
N ASN A 202 7.81 25.14 2.64
CA ASN A 202 7.10 24.02 3.22
C ASN A 202 7.63 23.71 4.63
N PRO A 203 6.76 23.68 5.67
CA PRO A 203 7.20 23.50 7.05
C PRO A 203 7.90 22.16 7.28
N PHE A 204 7.46 21.08 6.61
CA PHE A 204 8.11 19.78 6.74
C PHE A 204 9.47 19.73 6.05
N TYR A 205 9.70 20.56 5.03
CA TYR A 205 11.01 20.67 4.38
C TYR A 205 11.97 21.58 5.17
N GLU A 206 11.49 22.74 5.59
CA GLU A 206 12.26 23.75 6.33
C GLU A 206 12.72 23.21 7.69
N TYR A 207 11.81 22.55 8.42
CA TYR A 207 12.04 22.01 9.76
C TYR A 207 12.19 20.48 9.75
N PHE A 208 12.74 19.92 8.67
CA PHE A 208 12.84 18.46 8.52
C PHE A 208 13.64 17.80 9.64
N ASP A 209 14.66 18.44 10.19
CA ASP A 209 15.47 17.84 11.27
C ASP A 209 14.67 17.72 12.58
N GLU A 210 13.78 18.68 12.88
CA GLU A 210 12.87 18.61 14.03
C GLU A 210 11.81 17.51 13.83
N LEU A 211 11.32 17.35 12.59
CA LEU A 211 10.46 16.23 12.22
C LEU A 211 11.15 14.88 12.44
N LEU A 212 12.44 14.75 12.08
CA LEU A 212 13.21 13.53 12.31
C LEU A 212 13.32 13.19 13.80
N ASP A 213 13.52 14.20 14.67
CA ASP A 213 13.54 14.00 16.12
C ASP A 213 12.21 13.45 16.66
N ILE A 214 11.08 13.94 16.14
CA ILE A 214 9.74 13.44 16.47
C ILE A 214 9.62 11.97 16.04
N CYS A 215 9.94 11.64 14.79
CA CYS A 215 9.83 10.28 14.27
C CYS A 215 10.74 9.31 15.03
N LYS A 216 11.97 9.70 15.30
CA LYS A 216 12.98 8.90 16.04
C LYS A 216 12.55 8.59 17.47
N LYS A 217 11.86 9.51 18.14
CA LYS A 217 11.36 9.31 19.51
C LYS A 217 10.43 8.10 19.57
N TYR A 218 9.51 7.99 18.62
CA TYR A 218 8.45 6.98 18.60
C TYR A 218 8.76 5.75 17.71
N ASP A 219 9.82 5.81 16.89
CA ASP A 219 10.11 4.85 15.80
C ASP A 219 9.04 4.86 14.70
N MET A 220 8.60 6.07 14.33
CA MET A 220 7.75 6.25 13.16
C MET A 220 8.58 6.17 11.89
N THR A 221 8.12 5.37 10.93
CA THR A 221 8.65 5.39 9.57
C THR A 221 8.11 6.60 8.82
N ILE A 222 8.95 7.32 8.09
CA ILE A 222 8.50 8.40 7.21
C ILE A 222 8.15 7.79 5.85
N SER A 223 6.90 7.93 5.45
CA SER A 223 6.47 7.74 4.07
C SER A 223 6.62 9.09 3.37
N LEU A 224 7.67 9.26 2.57
CA LEU A 224 7.92 10.52 1.87
C LEU A 224 6.89 10.65 0.73
N GLY A 225 5.91 11.52 0.95
CA GLY A 225 4.71 11.66 0.11
C GLY A 225 5.00 12.27 -1.26
N ASP A 226 4.22 11.86 -2.25
CA ASP A 226 4.29 12.28 -3.65
C ASP A 226 3.34 13.44 -3.96
N ALA A 227 3.65 14.64 -3.44
CA ALA A 227 2.81 15.81 -3.60
C ALA A 227 2.50 16.12 -5.07
N LEU A 228 3.43 15.85 -5.97
CA LEU A 228 3.35 16.05 -7.40
C LEU A 228 3.20 14.74 -8.16
N ARG A 229 2.51 13.73 -7.60
CA ARG A 229 2.09 12.60 -8.43
C ARG A 229 1.15 13.04 -9.58
N PRO A 230 1.18 12.33 -10.71
CA PRO A 230 0.25 12.55 -11.83
C PRO A 230 -1.17 12.07 -11.50
N GLY A 231 -2.16 12.85 -11.93
CA GLY A 231 -3.59 12.54 -11.81
C GLY A 231 -4.28 12.13 -13.11
N CYS A 232 -3.52 12.07 -14.20
CA CYS A 232 -3.92 11.47 -15.47
C CYS A 232 -2.66 10.93 -16.17
N ILE A 233 -2.83 9.99 -17.10
CA ILE A 233 -1.70 9.34 -17.76
C ILE A 233 -0.81 10.30 -18.55
N GLU A 234 -1.36 11.41 -19.06
CA GLU A 234 -0.60 12.42 -19.82
C GLU A 234 0.34 13.26 -18.94
N ASP A 235 0.02 13.39 -17.65
CA ASP A 235 0.89 14.07 -16.67
C ASP A 235 1.96 13.09 -16.13
N GLY A 236 1.94 11.82 -16.59
CA GLY A 236 2.83 10.74 -16.15
C GLY A 236 4.31 11.01 -16.44
N THR A 237 5.16 10.73 -15.45
CA THR A 237 6.62 10.83 -15.54
C THR A 237 7.11 12.23 -15.97
N ASP A 238 6.34 13.27 -15.63
CA ASP A 238 6.63 14.64 -16.03
C ASP A 238 7.72 15.32 -15.18
N GLY A 239 8.12 16.53 -15.59
CA GLY A 239 9.16 17.30 -14.90
C GLY A 239 8.89 17.53 -13.41
N PRO A 240 7.69 18.03 -13.02
CA PRO A 240 7.31 18.20 -11.62
C PRO A 240 7.40 16.91 -10.78
N GLN A 241 6.95 15.77 -11.31
CA GLN A 241 7.04 14.48 -10.61
C GLN A 241 8.50 14.10 -10.36
N ILE A 242 9.34 14.17 -11.41
CA ILE A 242 10.75 13.78 -11.31
C ILE A 242 11.53 14.74 -10.41
N GLU A 243 11.24 16.04 -10.45
CA GLU A 243 11.86 17.03 -9.58
C GLU A 243 11.57 16.73 -8.11
N GLU A 244 10.32 16.38 -7.77
CA GLU A 244 9.99 15.97 -6.41
C GLU A 244 10.75 14.71 -6.00
N LEU A 245 10.78 13.69 -6.86
CA LEU A 245 11.48 12.43 -6.59
C LEU A 245 12.97 12.64 -6.27
N ILE A 246 13.64 13.58 -6.96
CA ILE A 246 15.01 13.98 -6.65
C ILE A 246 15.13 14.51 -5.22
N VAL A 247 14.22 15.40 -4.81
CA VAL A 247 14.18 15.95 -3.45
C VAL A 247 13.91 14.83 -2.43
N LEU A 248 13.01 13.88 -2.71
CA LEU A 248 12.74 12.76 -1.81
C LEU A 248 13.98 11.89 -1.59
N GLY A 249 14.79 11.65 -2.62
CA GLY A 249 16.08 10.96 -2.49
C GLY A 249 17.07 11.69 -1.58
N GLU A 250 17.13 13.04 -1.66
CA GLU A 250 17.95 13.85 -0.76
C GLU A 250 17.48 13.76 0.70
N LEU A 251 16.17 13.87 0.92
CA LEU A 251 15.55 13.75 2.24
C LEU A 251 15.72 12.36 2.85
N THR A 252 15.71 11.31 2.02
CA THR A 252 15.98 9.93 2.43
C THR A 252 17.36 9.80 3.08
N LYS A 253 18.41 10.32 2.44
CA LYS A 253 19.76 10.30 3.04
C LYS A 253 19.83 11.09 4.34
N ARG A 254 19.11 12.21 4.44
CA ARG A 254 19.05 13.02 5.66
C ARG A 254 18.42 12.21 6.80
N ALA A 255 17.26 11.60 6.56
CA ALA A 255 16.58 10.75 7.53
C ALA A 255 17.43 9.55 7.98
N TRP A 256 18.10 8.87 7.03
CA TRP A 256 18.97 7.74 7.35
C TRP A 256 20.18 8.11 8.21
N ARG A 257 20.72 9.33 8.10
CA ARG A 257 21.79 9.80 9.00
C ARG A 257 21.32 9.87 10.45
N GLU A 258 20.04 10.19 10.65
CA GLU A 258 19.40 10.24 11.97
C GLU A 258 18.79 8.92 12.42
N ASN A 259 19.00 7.84 11.65
CA ASN A 259 18.44 6.50 11.87
C ASN A 259 16.91 6.46 11.83
N VAL A 260 16.28 7.33 11.06
CA VAL A 260 14.83 7.27 10.81
C VAL A 260 14.58 6.42 9.57
N GLN A 261 13.63 5.49 9.68
CA GLN A 261 13.21 4.61 8.58
C GLN A 261 12.44 5.41 7.53
N VAL A 262 12.64 5.11 6.24
CA VAL A 262 11.99 5.82 5.13
C VAL A 262 11.49 4.85 4.09
N MET A 263 10.28 5.08 3.60
CA MET A 263 9.78 4.59 2.31
C MET A 263 9.34 5.78 1.45
N ILE A 264 9.31 5.59 0.13
CA ILE A 264 8.96 6.63 -0.84
C ILE A 264 7.55 6.38 -1.35
N GLU A 265 6.71 7.40 -1.43
CA GLU A 265 5.44 7.31 -2.15
C GLU A 265 5.63 7.64 -3.63
N GLY A 266 4.82 7.02 -4.46
CA GLY A 266 4.95 7.04 -5.90
C GLY A 266 3.63 7.09 -6.64
N PRO A 267 3.72 7.34 -7.96
CA PRO A 267 2.65 7.87 -8.79
C PRO A 267 1.33 7.12 -8.73
N GLY A 268 0.27 7.90 -9.03
CA GLY A 268 -1.10 7.43 -9.23
C GLY A 268 -1.36 7.02 -10.68
N HIS A 269 -1.48 7.97 -11.61
CA HIS A 269 -1.85 7.68 -13.00
C HIS A 269 -0.62 7.65 -13.92
N ILE A 270 -0.29 6.48 -14.48
CA ILE A 270 0.86 6.32 -15.38
C ILE A 270 0.53 5.33 -16.49
N ALA A 271 0.82 5.70 -17.73
CA ALA A 271 0.69 4.81 -18.87
C ALA A 271 1.58 3.56 -18.70
N ILE A 272 1.05 2.40 -19.09
CA ILE A 272 1.68 1.09 -18.84
C ILE A 272 3.14 0.99 -19.28
N ASN A 273 3.53 1.67 -20.37
CA ASN A 273 4.87 1.66 -20.95
C ASN A 273 5.91 2.49 -20.17
N GLU A 274 5.49 3.25 -19.15
CA GLU A 274 6.36 4.10 -18.35
C GLU A 274 6.68 3.53 -16.96
N ILE A 275 5.87 2.58 -16.47
CA ILE A 275 5.93 2.07 -15.10
C ILE A 275 7.32 1.52 -14.75
N GLU A 276 7.91 0.68 -15.61
CA GLU A 276 9.23 0.08 -15.36
C GLU A 276 10.34 1.15 -15.28
N ALA A 277 10.29 2.16 -16.15
CA ALA A 277 11.25 3.26 -16.14
C ALA A 277 11.09 4.11 -14.87
N ASN A 278 9.85 4.40 -14.45
CA ASN A 278 9.57 5.13 -13.23
C ASN A 278 10.11 4.39 -11.98
N MET A 279 9.87 3.08 -11.92
CA MET A 279 10.40 2.20 -10.88
C MET A 279 11.93 2.21 -10.82
N LEU A 280 12.59 2.08 -11.97
CA LEU A 280 14.05 2.13 -12.04
C LEU A 280 14.61 3.49 -11.57
N LEU A 281 13.95 4.59 -11.94
CA LEU A 281 14.33 5.94 -11.53
C LEU A 281 14.24 6.09 -10.01
N GLU A 282 13.12 5.69 -9.39
CA GLU A 282 12.96 5.73 -7.94
C GLU A 282 14.06 4.92 -7.25
N LYS A 283 14.20 3.64 -7.60
CA LYS A 283 15.18 2.76 -6.92
C LYS A 283 16.60 3.29 -7.03
N LYS A 284 16.92 3.98 -8.12
CA LYS A 284 18.23 4.60 -8.30
C LYS A 284 18.40 5.90 -7.51
N ILE A 285 17.44 6.81 -7.62
CA ILE A 285 17.48 8.16 -7.04
C ILE A 285 17.33 8.10 -5.51
N CYS A 286 16.47 7.22 -5.02
CA CYS A 286 16.14 7.05 -3.60
C CYS A 286 16.93 5.88 -2.95
N HIS A 287 17.99 5.42 -3.61
CA HIS A 287 19.00 4.50 -3.03
C HIS A 287 18.46 3.12 -2.62
N GLY A 288 17.41 2.66 -3.29
CA GLY A 288 16.76 1.38 -3.01
C GLY A 288 15.88 1.40 -1.77
N ALA A 289 15.45 2.59 -1.31
CA ALA A 289 14.39 2.69 -0.32
C ALA A 289 13.13 1.91 -0.79
N PRO A 290 12.31 1.39 0.14
CA PRO A 290 11.05 0.76 -0.22
C PRO A 290 10.13 1.73 -0.96
N PHE A 291 9.46 1.25 -2.00
CA PHE A 291 8.61 2.09 -2.85
C PHE A 291 7.13 1.71 -2.71
N TYR A 292 6.32 2.72 -2.40
CA TYR A 292 4.90 2.63 -2.10
C TYR A 292 4.08 3.37 -3.16
N VAL A 293 3.35 2.63 -4.00
CA VAL A 293 2.65 3.22 -5.17
C VAL A 293 1.13 3.13 -5.05
N LEU A 294 0.41 4.13 -5.56
CA LEU A 294 -1.06 4.16 -5.59
C LEU A 294 -1.60 3.57 -6.89
N GLY A 295 -1.87 2.27 -6.92
CA GLY A 295 -2.14 1.54 -8.16
C GLY A 295 -0.82 1.09 -8.80
N PRO A 296 -0.33 1.70 -9.91
CA PRO A 296 -0.86 2.87 -10.62
C PRO A 296 -2.03 2.60 -11.58
N ILE A 297 -2.91 3.58 -11.78
CA ILE A 297 -3.99 3.56 -12.79
C ILE A 297 -3.38 3.74 -14.18
N VAL A 298 -3.58 2.76 -15.06
CA VAL A 298 -2.98 2.73 -16.40
C VAL A 298 -3.83 3.34 -17.50
N THR A 299 -5.07 3.72 -17.19
CA THR A 299 -5.99 4.37 -18.12
C THR A 299 -7.08 5.14 -17.39
N ASP A 300 -7.38 6.35 -17.86
CA ASP A 300 -8.29 7.29 -17.17
C ASP A 300 -9.76 7.15 -17.59
N ILE A 301 -10.07 6.20 -18.48
CA ILE A 301 -11.38 6.13 -19.17
C ILE A 301 -12.37 5.17 -18.51
N ALA A 302 -12.02 4.55 -17.37
CA ALA A 302 -12.82 3.50 -16.74
C ALA A 302 -13.19 3.77 -15.26
N PRO A 303 -13.67 4.99 -14.90
CA PRO A 303 -14.17 5.24 -13.55
C PRO A 303 -15.29 4.25 -13.20
N GLY A 304 -15.28 3.73 -11.97
CA GLY A 304 -16.10 2.59 -11.55
C GLY A 304 -15.37 1.23 -11.66
N TYR A 305 -14.26 1.19 -12.38
CA TYR A 305 -13.41 0.00 -12.57
C TYR A 305 -11.94 0.29 -12.26
N ASP A 306 -11.66 1.35 -11.50
CA ASP A 306 -10.28 1.76 -11.25
C ASP A 306 -9.49 0.76 -10.39
N HIS A 307 -10.16 -0.09 -9.61
CA HIS A 307 -9.54 -1.27 -8.99
C HIS A 307 -8.93 -2.24 -10.03
N ILE A 308 -9.48 -2.31 -11.26
CA ILE A 308 -8.94 -3.14 -12.35
C ILE A 308 -7.80 -2.41 -13.06
N THR A 309 -8.01 -1.14 -13.43
CA THR A 309 -6.99 -0.34 -14.13
C THR A 309 -5.73 -0.21 -13.27
N SER A 310 -5.91 0.00 -11.96
CA SER A 310 -4.83 0.04 -10.97
C SER A 310 -4.18 -1.31 -10.72
N ALA A 311 -4.92 -2.43 -10.69
CA ALA A 311 -4.34 -3.75 -10.49
C ALA A 311 -3.41 -4.16 -11.64
N ILE A 312 -3.72 -3.74 -12.88
CA ILE A 312 -2.83 -3.93 -14.04
C ILE A 312 -1.50 -3.19 -13.81
N GLY A 313 -1.56 -1.91 -13.45
CA GLY A 313 -0.36 -1.13 -13.20
C GLY A 313 0.40 -1.61 -11.96
N GLY A 314 -0.31 -1.94 -10.89
CA GLY A 314 0.25 -2.43 -9.63
C GLY A 314 0.98 -3.76 -9.79
N ALA A 315 0.46 -4.69 -10.62
CA ALA A 315 1.14 -5.93 -10.93
C ALA A 315 2.48 -5.68 -11.66
N ILE A 316 2.51 -4.72 -12.58
CA ILE A 316 3.72 -4.36 -13.33
C ILE A 316 4.71 -3.61 -12.43
N ALA A 317 4.22 -2.69 -11.60
CA ALA A 317 5.02 -1.97 -10.63
C ALA A 317 5.65 -2.93 -9.62
N ALA A 318 4.87 -3.82 -9.02
CA ALA A 318 5.36 -4.85 -8.10
C ALA A 318 6.36 -5.81 -8.77
N SER A 319 6.10 -6.23 -10.01
CA SER A 319 7.04 -7.03 -10.81
C SER A 319 8.36 -6.29 -11.07
N SER A 320 8.31 -4.96 -11.15
CA SER A 320 9.47 -4.11 -11.46
C SER A 320 10.21 -3.62 -10.21
N GLY A 321 9.66 -3.83 -9.00
CA GLY A 321 10.32 -3.47 -7.74
C GLY A 321 9.48 -2.69 -6.72
N ALA A 322 8.18 -2.48 -6.93
CA ALA A 322 7.33 -1.90 -5.90
C ALA A 322 7.19 -2.88 -4.71
N ASP A 323 7.34 -2.36 -3.50
CA ASP A 323 7.34 -3.15 -2.27
C ASP A 323 5.99 -3.07 -1.54
N PHE A 324 5.22 -2.02 -1.84
CA PHE A 324 3.97 -1.70 -1.16
C PHE A 324 2.98 -1.10 -2.16
N LEU A 325 1.76 -1.63 -2.20
CA LEU A 325 0.69 -1.14 -3.07
C LEU A 325 -0.42 -0.52 -2.24
N CYS A 326 -0.74 0.75 -2.49
CA CYS A 326 -1.98 1.32 -1.99
C CYS A 326 -3.09 0.84 -2.90
N TYR A 327 -4.11 0.23 -2.30
CA TYR A 327 -5.26 -0.22 -3.06
C TYR A 327 -6.00 0.94 -3.73
N VAL A 328 -6.77 0.60 -4.76
CA VAL A 328 -7.73 1.50 -5.38
C VAL A 328 -9.05 0.74 -5.43
N THR A 329 -10.13 1.42 -5.07
CA THR A 329 -11.46 0.81 -5.01
C THR A 329 -12.24 1.06 -6.30
N PRO A 330 -13.31 0.30 -6.59
CA PRO A 330 -14.25 0.66 -7.66
C PRO A 330 -14.83 2.08 -7.50
N ALA A 331 -14.92 2.59 -6.27
CA ALA A 331 -15.45 3.91 -5.95
C ALA A 331 -14.50 5.09 -6.23
N GLU A 332 -13.23 4.82 -6.57
CA GLU A 332 -12.25 5.85 -6.89
C GLU A 332 -12.79 6.83 -7.93
N HIS A 333 -12.49 8.12 -7.77
CA HIS A 333 -13.00 9.23 -8.59
C HIS A 333 -14.52 9.46 -8.57
N LEU A 334 -15.30 8.68 -7.80
CA LEU A 334 -16.77 8.73 -7.84
C LEU A 334 -17.41 9.03 -6.49
N ARG A 335 -17.00 8.30 -5.43
CA ARG A 335 -17.62 8.40 -4.09
C ARG A 335 -16.72 7.82 -3.00
N LEU A 336 -17.17 7.90 -1.76
CA LEU A 336 -16.55 7.13 -0.67
C LEU A 336 -16.87 5.63 -0.85
N PRO A 337 -15.89 4.73 -0.62
CA PRO A 337 -16.09 3.29 -0.74
C PRO A 337 -16.96 2.75 0.39
N ASP A 338 -17.82 1.79 0.04
CA ASP A 338 -18.51 0.90 0.97
C ASP A 338 -17.71 -0.39 1.21
N LEU A 339 -18.27 -1.33 1.97
CA LEU A 339 -17.60 -2.60 2.32
C LEU A 339 -17.36 -3.50 1.09
N ASP A 340 -18.24 -3.47 0.10
CA ASP A 340 -18.10 -4.28 -1.11
C ASP A 340 -17.01 -3.68 -2.01
N ASP A 341 -16.99 -2.34 -2.17
CA ASP A 341 -15.91 -1.64 -2.88
C ASP A 341 -14.54 -1.93 -2.25
N MET A 342 -14.46 -1.92 -0.91
CA MET A 342 -13.24 -2.26 -0.18
C MET A 342 -12.81 -3.69 -0.43
N LYS A 343 -13.74 -4.65 -0.34
CA LYS A 343 -13.44 -6.06 -0.62
C LYS A 343 -12.89 -6.23 -2.03
N GLU A 344 -13.50 -5.61 -3.05
CA GLU A 344 -13.00 -5.68 -4.43
C GLU A 344 -11.62 -5.06 -4.59
N GLY A 345 -11.37 -3.88 -4.01
CA GLY A 345 -10.07 -3.22 -4.05
C GLY A 345 -8.96 -4.03 -3.35
N ILE A 346 -9.25 -4.62 -2.19
CA ILE A 346 -8.32 -5.47 -1.44
C ILE A 346 -7.96 -6.70 -2.27
N ILE A 347 -8.97 -7.42 -2.80
CA ILE A 347 -8.73 -8.63 -3.59
C ILE A 347 -7.94 -8.31 -4.86
N ALA A 348 -8.28 -7.25 -5.58
CA ALA A 348 -7.57 -6.81 -6.77
C ALA A 348 -6.09 -6.50 -6.45
N SER A 349 -5.83 -5.81 -5.35
CA SER A 349 -4.46 -5.44 -4.93
C SER A 349 -3.65 -6.65 -4.44
N LYS A 350 -4.28 -7.60 -3.72
CA LYS A 350 -3.62 -8.86 -3.33
C LYS A 350 -3.22 -9.70 -4.54
N ILE A 351 -4.09 -9.76 -5.55
CA ILE A 351 -3.77 -10.42 -6.82
C ILE A 351 -2.58 -9.72 -7.49
N ALA A 352 -2.60 -8.38 -7.58
CA ALA A 352 -1.51 -7.62 -8.18
C ALA A 352 -0.17 -7.82 -7.46
N ALA A 353 -0.17 -7.77 -6.12
CA ALA A 353 1.00 -8.03 -5.30
C ALA A 353 1.56 -9.44 -5.54
N HIS A 354 0.70 -10.47 -5.49
CA HIS A 354 1.10 -11.86 -5.73
C HIS A 354 1.66 -12.10 -7.14
N VAL A 355 1.05 -11.49 -8.17
CA VAL A 355 1.58 -11.53 -9.54
C VAL A 355 2.98 -10.92 -9.61
N GLY A 356 3.18 -9.79 -8.94
CA GLY A 356 4.50 -9.16 -8.81
C GLY A 356 5.52 -10.05 -8.10
N ASP A 357 5.13 -10.72 -7.02
CA ASP A 357 5.98 -11.64 -6.27
C ASP A 357 6.43 -12.85 -7.09
N ILE A 358 5.53 -13.41 -7.92
CA ILE A 358 5.87 -14.45 -8.90
C ILE A 358 6.91 -13.95 -9.90
N ALA A 359 6.74 -12.74 -10.43
CA ALA A 359 7.64 -12.15 -11.42
C ALA A 359 9.02 -11.83 -10.84
N LYS A 360 9.08 -11.33 -9.61
CA LYS A 360 10.32 -11.15 -8.82
C LYS A 360 11.02 -12.48 -8.51
N GLY A 361 10.32 -13.60 -8.64
CA GLY A 361 10.86 -14.93 -8.34
C GLY A 361 11.06 -15.16 -6.84
N LEU A 362 10.19 -14.59 -5.99
CA LEU A 362 10.25 -14.82 -4.55
C LEU A 362 10.02 -16.31 -4.23
N SER A 363 10.81 -16.84 -3.31
CA SER A 363 10.71 -18.22 -2.86
C SER A 363 9.32 -18.48 -2.25
N GLY A 364 8.64 -19.54 -2.67
CA GLY A 364 7.30 -19.87 -2.15
C GLY A 364 6.13 -19.24 -2.92
N ALA A 365 6.37 -18.21 -3.75
CA ALA A 365 5.29 -17.52 -4.45
C ALA A 365 4.62 -18.39 -5.53
N LYS A 366 5.40 -19.13 -6.33
CA LYS A 366 4.87 -19.99 -7.40
C LYS A 366 4.24 -21.28 -6.90
N GLU A 367 4.61 -21.70 -5.70
CA GLU A 367 4.15 -22.92 -5.08
C GLU A 367 2.64 -22.87 -4.81
N TRP A 368 2.10 -21.70 -4.43
CA TRP A 368 0.65 -21.51 -4.26
C TRP A 368 -0.12 -21.73 -5.58
N ASP A 369 0.34 -21.14 -6.69
CA ASP A 369 -0.24 -21.36 -8.02
C ASP A 369 -0.12 -22.81 -8.49
N LEU A 370 1.00 -23.46 -8.18
CA LEU A 370 1.22 -24.86 -8.50
C LEU A 370 0.22 -25.75 -7.75
N GLU A 371 0.04 -25.55 -6.44
CA GLU A 371 -0.96 -26.28 -5.65
C GLU A 371 -2.38 -26.07 -6.18
N MET A 372 -2.74 -24.83 -6.52
CA MET A 372 -4.03 -24.51 -7.14
C MET A 372 -4.19 -25.21 -8.49
N SER A 373 -3.14 -25.26 -9.30
CA SER A 373 -3.15 -25.91 -10.61
C SER A 373 -3.28 -27.43 -10.51
N ILE A 374 -2.61 -28.04 -9.53
CA ILE A 374 -2.76 -29.47 -9.22
C ILE A 374 -4.21 -29.75 -8.78
N ALA A 375 -4.75 -28.97 -7.84
CA ALA A 375 -6.14 -29.12 -7.39
C ALA A 375 -7.15 -28.97 -8.55
N ARG A 376 -6.93 -28.02 -9.47
CA ARG A 376 -7.72 -27.89 -10.71
C ARG A 376 -7.63 -29.13 -11.59
N GLN A 377 -6.42 -29.62 -11.81
CA GLN A 377 -6.19 -30.81 -12.64
C GLN A 377 -6.84 -32.03 -12.01
N GLU A 378 -6.83 -32.18 -10.69
CA GLU A 378 -7.47 -33.27 -9.96
C GLU A 378 -8.99 -33.09 -9.81
N LEU A 379 -9.50 -31.90 -10.14
CA LEU A 379 -10.89 -31.47 -9.92
C LEU A 379 -11.28 -31.51 -8.44
N ASP A 380 -10.31 -31.25 -7.55
CA ASP A 380 -10.50 -31.14 -6.11
C ASP A 380 -11.06 -29.75 -5.77
N TRP A 381 -12.38 -29.65 -5.75
CA TRP A 381 -13.08 -28.40 -5.45
C TRP A 381 -12.76 -27.85 -4.07
N GLU A 382 -12.70 -28.70 -3.04
CA GLU A 382 -12.45 -28.25 -1.68
C GLU A 382 -11.03 -27.70 -1.53
N LYS A 383 -10.03 -28.37 -2.11
CA LYS A 383 -8.66 -27.86 -2.13
C LYS A 383 -8.57 -26.56 -2.92
N MET A 384 -9.21 -26.45 -4.10
CA MET A 384 -9.28 -25.20 -4.85
C MET A 384 -9.88 -24.05 -4.04
N PHE A 385 -10.96 -24.29 -3.28
CA PHE A 385 -11.59 -23.26 -2.45
C PHE A 385 -10.68 -22.81 -1.31
N SER A 386 -10.06 -23.76 -0.60
CA SER A 386 -9.13 -23.44 0.50
C SER A 386 -7.88 -22.68 0.05
N LEU A 387 -7.52 -22.78 -1.23
CA LEU A 387 -6.39 -22.10 -1.84
C LEU A 387 -6.79 -20.78 -2.51
N ALA A 388 -8.08 -20.46 -2.63
CA ALA A 388 -8.50 -19.23 -3.31
C ALA A 388 -8.25 -18.00 -2.43
N ILE A 389 -7.83 -16.89 -3.04
CA ILE A 389 -7.68 -15.60 -2.34
C ILE A 389 -9.02 -15.13 -1.73
N ASP A 390 -10.15 -15.47 -2.38
CA ASP A 390 -11.51 -15.25 -1.87
C ASP A 390 -12.29 -16.57 -1.93
N GLU A 391 -12.11 -17.40 -0.91
CA GLU A 391 -12.78 -18.70 -0.75
C GLU A 391 -14.31 -18.56 -0.86
N ASP A 392 -14.89 -17.56 -0.17
CA ASP A 392 -16.33 -17.34 -0.12
C ASP A 392 -16.92 -17.09 -1.51
N LYS A 393 -16.27 -16.22 -2.31
CA LYS A 393 -16.72 -15.93 -3.68
C LYS A 393 -16.59 -17.15 -4.58
N ALA A 394 -15.48 -17.90 -4.48
CA ALA A 394 -15.28 -19.11 -5.26
C ALA A 394 -16.35 -20.18 -4.97
N ARG A 395 -16.65 -20.43 -3.69
CA ARG A 395 -17.71 -21.36 -3.25
C ARG A 395 -19.09 -20.90 -3.69
N ARG A 396 -19.39 -19.61 -3.55
CA ARG A 396 -20.67 -19.03 -3.96
C ARG A 396 -20.89 -19.21 -5.47
N TYR A 397 -19.92 -18.85 -6.30
CA TYR A 397 -20.01 -19.00 -7.77
C TYR A 397 -20.21 -20.46 -8.17
N ARG A 398 -19.54 -21.40 -7.49
CA ARG A 398 -19.77 -22.83 -7.71
C ARG A 398 -21.22 -23.24 -7.41
N LYS A 399 -21.80 -22.72 -6.32
CA LYS A 399 -23.17 -23.06 -5.89
C LYS A 399 -24.25 -22.45 -6.78
N GLU A 400 -23.99 -21.28 -7.37
CA GLU A 400 -24.93 -20.58 -8.25
C GLU A 400 -25.28 -21.40 -9.51
N SER A 401 -24.43 -22.36 -9.91
CA SER A 401 -24.74 -23.26 -11.03
C SER A 401 -24.20 -24.68 -10.80
N THR A 402 -25.11 -25.64 -10.66
CA THR A 402 -24.78 -27.05 -10.37
C THR A 402 -24.71 -27.86 -11.68
N PRO A 403 -23.60 -28.57 -11.95
CA PRO A 403 -23.46 -29.43 -13.12
C PRO A 403 -24.20 -30.75 -12.92
N GLU A 404 -24.57 -31.44 -14.00
CA GLU A 404 -25.08 -32.82 -13.92
C GLU A 404 -24.05 -33.79 -13.33
N HIS A 405 -22.75 -33.47 -13.44
CA HIS A 405 -21.64 -34.27 -12.93
C HIS A 405 -20.74 -33.45 -12.01
N GLU A 406 -20.56 -33.92 -10.77
CA GLU A 406 -19.76 -33.25 -9.73
C GLU A 406 -18.27 -33.12 -10.10
N ASP A 407 -17.76 -34.03 -10.93
CA ASP A 407 -16.40 -34.03 -11.50
C ASP A 407 -16.23 -33.07 -12.69
N SER A 408 -17.06 -32.03 -12.79
CA SER A 408 -17.00 -31.00 -13.83
C SER A 408 -17.60 -29.67 -13.35
N CYS A 409 -17.47 -28.61 -14.13
CA CYS A 409 -18.23 -27.37 -13.93
C CYS A 409 -19.34 -27.21 -14.98
N THR A 410 -20.26 -26.27 -14.72
CA THR A 410 -21.38 -25.97 -15.62
C THR A 410 -20.94 -25.35 -16.95
N MET A 411 -19.70 -24.86 -17.06
CA MET A 411 -19.19 -24.31 -18.32
C MET A 411 -19.04 -25.38 -19.42
N CYS A 412 -18.62 -26.61 -19.06
CA CYS A 412 -18.35 -27.66 -20.04
C CYS A 412 -19.08 -28.99 -19.78
N GLY A 413 -19.51 -29.26 -18.55
CA GLY A 413 -20.12 -30.53 -18.18
C GLY A 413 -19.28 -31.74 -18.63
N LYS A 414 -19.90 -32.70 -19.32
CA LYS A 414 -19.22 -33.89 -19.89
C LYS A 414 -18.13 -33.56 -20.91
N MET A 415 -18.14 -32.37 -21.51
CA MET A 415 -17.08 -31.91 -22.42
C MET A 415 -15.88 -31.31 -21.68
N CYS A 416 -15.85 -31.34 -20.35
CA CYS A 416 -14.72 -30.86 -19.56
C CYS A 416 -13.42 -31.55 -19.99
N SER A 417 -12.44 -30.73 -20.41
CA SER A 417 -11.15 -31.19 -20.91
C SER A 417 -10.37 -31.93 -19.83
N MET A 418 -10.24 -31.36 -18.62
CA MET A 418 -9.49 -31.97 -17.51
C MET A 418 -10.08 -33.33 -17.10
N ARG A 419 -11.41 -33.41 -16.92
CA ARG A 419 -12.11 -34.66 -16.62
C ARG A 419 -11.80 -35.74 -17.66
N ASN A 420 -12.00 -35.43 -18.93
CA ASN A 420 -11.86 -36.39 -20.02
C ASN A 420 -10.40 -36.84 -20.18
N MET A 421 -9.45 -35.90 -20.12
CA MET A 421 -8.03 -36.24 -20.16
C MET A 421 -7.62 -37.11 -18.98
N ASN A 422 -8.08 -36.81 -17.75
CA ASN A 422 -7.78 -37.63 -16.57
C ASN A 422 -8.29 -39.07 -16.72
N ARG A 423 -9.48 -39.26 -17.31
CA ARG A 423 -10.03 -40.59 -17.57
C ARG A 423 -9.20 -41.32 -18.62
N ILE A 424 -8.93 -40.69 -19.76
CA ILE A 424 -8.12 -41.28 -20.84
C ILE A 424 -6.73 -41.66 -20.35
N MET A 425 -6.05 -40.78 -19.60
CA MET A 425 -4.72 -41.05 -19.05
C MET A 425 -4.72 -42.18 -18.00
N LYS A 426 -5.87 -42.46 -17.36
CA LYS A 426 -6.09 -43.62 -16.48
C LYS A 426 -6.55 -44.88 -17.24
N GLY A 427 -6.56 -44.85 -18.58
CA GLY A 427 -7.02 -45.96 -19.42
C GLY A 427 -8.53 -46.19 -19.38
N LYS A 428 -9.31 -45.20 -18.93
CA LYS A 428 -10.77 -45.26 -18.87
C LYS A 428 -11.38 -44.67 -20.13
N ASP A 429 -12.51 -45.22 -20.56
CA ASP A 429 -13.30 -44.65 -21.65
C ASP A 429 -13.98 -43.33 -21.22
N ILE A 430 -14.33 -42.51 -22.22
CA ILE A 430 -15.05 -41.25 -22.05
C ILE A 430 -16.38 -41.30 -22.80
N ASN A 431 -17.45 -40.92 -22.11
CA ASN A 431 -18.75 -40.77 -22.73
C ASN A 431 -19.16 -39.30 -22.72
N ILE A 432 -19.15 -38.68 -23.90
CA ILE A 432 -19.48 -37.26 -24.03
C ILE A 432 -20.99 -37.05 -24.15
N LEU A 433 -21.68 -37.99 -24.79
CA LEU A 433 -23.10 -37.85 -25.15
C LEU A 433 -24.04 -38.72 -24.30
N ARG A 434 -23.59 -39.90 -23.86
CA ARG A 434 -24.40 -40.84 -23.08
C ARG A 434 -23.89 -40.87 -21.64
N ASN A 435 -24.62 -41.54 -20.75
CA ASN A 435 -24.19 -41.67 -19.36
C ASN A 435 -22.93 -42.54 -19.26
N ASP A 436 -22.13 -42.28 -18.24
CA ASP A 436 -21.00 -43.15 -17.89
C ASP A 436 -21.59 -44.46 -17.35
N ASP A 437 -21.85 -45.43 -18.24
CA ASP A 437 -22.14 -46.82 -17.87
C ASP A 437 -20.84 -47.62 -17.69
#